data_AF-A0AAV4E9P8-F1
#
_entry.id   AF-A0AAV4E9P8-F1
#
_cell.length_a   1.000
_cell.length_b   1.000
_cell.length_c   1.000
_cell.angle_alpha   90.00
_cell.angle_beta   90.00
_cell.angle_gamma   90.00
#
_symmetry.space_group_name_H-M   'P 1'
#
loop_
_entity.id
_entity.type
_entity.pdbx_description
1 polymer ?
#
loop_
_entity_poly.entity_id
_entity_poly.type
_entity_poly.pdbx_seq_one_letter_code
_entity_poly.pdbx_strand_id
1 'polypeptide(L)'
;MAEQEQKALQFIAEAEKKLKSAKGFFSSFFGGGSKQEEACELYVRAANAFKMAKKWPQAGKAFEEAAQLQMMMGSKHEAATHYVDAGSCYRKGDPHGKSP
;
A
#
# COMPACT_ATOMS: atom_id res chain seq x y z
N MET A 1 3.72 14.66 -14.61
CA MET A 1 3.70 14.43 -13.15
C MET A 1 2.34 13.89 -12.69
N ALA A 2 1.20 14.41 -13.19
CA ALA A 2 -0.14 13.92 -12.84
C ALA A 2 -0.45 12.48 -13.28
N GLU A 3 0.19 12.00 -14.36
CA GLU A 3 -0.05 10.64 -14.88
C GLU A 3 0.39 9.54 -13.89
N GLN A 4 1.47 9.75 -13.15
CA GLN A 4 1.94 8.77 -12.16
C GLN A 4 1.04 8.72 -10.93
N GLU A 5 0.48 9.86 -10.52
CA GLU A 5 -0.53 9.91 -9.46
C GLU A 5 -1.81 9.19 -9.89
N GLN A 6 -2.28 9.40 -11.13
CA GLN A 6 -3.44 8.68 -11.66
C GLN A 6 -3.21 7.17 -11.74
N LYS A 7 -2.04 6.73 -12.23
CA LYS A 7 -1.67 5.30 -12.24
C LYS A 7 -1.63 4.73 -10.83
N ALA A 8 -1.11 5.46 -9.86
CA ALA A 8 -1.09 5.04 -8.46
C ALA A 8 -2.50 4.84 -7.91
N LEU A 9 -3.42 5.78 -8.18
CA LEU A 9 -4.83 5.67 -7.78
C LEU A 9 -5.52 4.48 -8.44
N GLN A 10 -5.21 4.19 -9.71
CA GLN A 10 -5.74 3.02 -10.40
C GLN A 10 -5.27 1.72 -9.73
N PHE A 11 -3.98 1.61 -9.40
CA PHE A 11 -3.46 0.44 -8.69
C PHE A 11 -4.11 0.27 -7.31
N ILE A 12 -4.33 1.34 -6.55
CA ILE A 12 -5.07 1.29 -5.28
C ILE A 12 -6.50 0.79 -5.50
N ALA A 13 -7.22 1.36 -6.47
CA ALA A 13 -8.59 0.97 -6.74
C ALA A 13 -8.69 -0.51 -7.14
N GLU A 14 -7.72 -1.00 -7.92
CA GLU A 14 -7.63 -2.42 -8.30
C GLU A 14 -7.31 -3.32 -7.09
N ALA A 15 -6.38 -2.90 -6.23
CA ALA A 15 -6.05 -3.59 -4.99
C ALA A 15 -7.27 -3.71 -4.08
N GLU A 16 -7.98 -2.61 -3.84
CA GLU A 16 -9.21 -2.60 -3.05
C GLU A 16 -10.29 -3.50 -3.65
N LYS A 17 -10.45 -3.49 -4.98
CA LYS A 17 -11.44 -4.34 -5.65
C LYS A 17 -11.10 -5.82 -5.47
N LYS A 18 -9.83 -6.20 -5.54
CA LYS A 18 -9.37 -7.57 -5.25
C LYS A 18 -9.62 -7.95 -3.79
N LEU A 19 -9.35 -7.06 -2.84
CA LEU A 19 -9.63 -7.29 -1.42
C LEU A 19 -11.12 -7.40 -1.11
N LYS A 20 -11.97 -6.55 -1.70
CA LYS A 20 -13.44 -6.61 -1.56
C LYS A 20 -14.00 -7.89 -2.18
N SER A 21 -13.47 -8.31 -3.33
CA SER A 21 -13.84 -9.58 -3.97
C SER A 21 -13.36 -10.79 -3.17
N ALA A 22 -12.25 -10.67 -2.43
CA ALA A 22 -11.90 -11.66 -1.42
C ALA A 22 -13.01 -11.70 -0.36
N LYS A 23 -13.30 -10.59 0.33
CA LYS A 23 -14.29 -10.53 1.43
C LYS A 23 -15.70 -11.05 1.07
N GLY A 24 -16.20 -10.79 -0.13
CA GLY A 24 -17.54 -11.21 -0.57
C GLY A 24 -17.69 -12.70 -0.91
N PHE A 25 -16.59 -13.39 -1.20
CA PHE A 25 -16.59 -14.84 -1.48
C PHE A 25 -15.97 -15.65 -0.33
N PHE A 26 -15.37 -14.96 0.65
CA PHE A 26 -14.59 -15.54 1.74
C PHE A 26 -15.33 -15.75 3.05
N SER A 27 -16.62 -15.45 3.11
CA SER A 27 -17.43 -15.82 4.27
C SER A 27 -17.58 -17.33 4.43
N SER A 28 -17.14 -18.16 3.47
CA SER A 28 -17.38 -19.59 3.54
C SER A 28 -16.29 -20.39 4.27
N PHE A 29 -15.00 -20.37 3.89
CA PHE A 29 -14.05 -21.34 4.47
C PHE A 29 -12.57 -21.18 4.03
N PHE A 30 -11.81 -20.20 4.53
CA PHE A 30 -10.34 -20.34 4.62
C PHE A 30 -9.58 -20.73 3.31
N GLY A 31 -9.37 -19.80 2.37
CA GLY A 31 -8.60 -19.98 1.12
C GLY A 31 -8.21 -18.69 0.36
N GLY A 32 -7.79 -17.63 1.06
CA GLY A 32 -7.85 -16.24 0.57
C GLY A 32 -6.51 -15.51 0.42
N GLY A 33 -5.41 -16.16 0.79
CA GLY A 33 -4.08 -15.54 0.82
C GLY A 33 -3.63 -14.97 -0.53
N SER A 34 -3.91 -15.66 -1.63
CA SER A 34 -3.45 -15.26 -2.97
C SER A 34 -3.99 -13.90 -3.43
N LYS A 35 -5.23 -13.54 -3.04
CA LYS A 35 -5.81 -12.24 -3.40
C LYS A 35 -5.25 -11.10 -2.56
N GLN A 36 -4.86 -11.38 -1.33
CA GLN A 36 -4.24 -10.40 -0.44
C GLN A 36 -2.81 -10.11 -0.89
N GLU A 37 -2.10 -11.12 -1.38
CA GLU A 37 -0.74 -11.00 -1.91
C GLU A 37 -0.73 -10.12 -3.18
N GLU A 38 -1.64 -10.40 -4.10
CA GLU A 38 -1.79 -9.63 -5.33
C GLU A 38 -2.22 -8.17 -5.06
N ALA A 39 -3.11 -7.96 -4.08
CA ALA A 39 -3.47 -6.61 -3.64
C ALA A 39 -2.29 -5.87 -3.00
N CYS A 40 -1.46 -6.56 -2.20
CA CYS A 40 -0.26 -5.98 -1.61
C CYS A 40 0.72 -5.50 -2.69
N GLU A 41 0.99 -6.32 -3.72
CA GLU A 41 1.86 -5.91 -4.82
C GLU A 41 1.34 -4.66 -5.54
N LEU A 42 0.02 -4.57 -5.75
CA LEU A 42 -0.62 -3.40 -6.37
C LEU A 42 -0.42 -2.14 -5.50
N TYR A 43 -0.56 -2.24 -4.18
CA TYR A 43 -0.28 -1.13 -3.26
C TYR A 43 1.19 -0.69 -3.31
N VAL A 44 2.14 -1.62 -3.36
CA VAL A 44 3.57 -1.30 -3.50
C VAL A 44 3.86 -0.60 -4.84
N ARG A 45 3.24 -1.04 -5.94
CA ARG A 45 3.33 -0.37 -7.24
C ARG A 45 2.74 1.04 -7.19
N ALA A 46 1.59 1.21 -6.53
CA ALA A 46 1.00 2.51 -6.29
C ALA A 46 1.93 3.43 -5.49
N ALA A 47 2.54 2.91 -4.42
CA ALA A 47 3.46 3.67 -3.57
C ALA A 47 4.67 4.17 -4.37
N ASN A 48 5.25 3.31 -5.22
CA ASN A 48 6.35 3.69 -6.11
C ASN A 48 5.93 4.75 -7.14
N ALA A 49 4.73 4.65 -7.71
CA ALA A 49 4.19 5.67 -8.61
C ALA A 49 3.95 7.01 -7.89
N PHE A 50 3.45 7.01 -6.64
CA PHE A 50 3.36 8.21 -5.81
C PHE A 50 4.73 8.82 -5.49
N LYS A 51 5.77 7.99 -5.24
CA LYS A 51 7.15 8.47 -5.09
C LYS A 51 7.64 9.20 -6.34
N MET A 52 7.36 8.67 -7.53
CA MET A 52 7.68 9.33 -8.80
C MET A 52 6.90 10.64 -9.00
N ALA A 53 5.66 10.70 -8.51
CA ALA A 53 4.85 11.92 -8.51
C ALA A 53 5.25 12.94 -7.42
N LYS A 54 6.30 12.66 -6.62
CA LYS A 54 6.72 13.45 -5.44
C LYS A 54 5.63 13.58 -4.37
N LYS A 55 4.67 12.66 -4.37
CA LYS A 55 3.55 12.57 -3.44
C LYS A 55 3.90 11.67 -2.25
N TRP A 56 4.90 12.08 -1.48
CA TRP A 56 5.46 11.27 -0.42
C TRP A 56 4.44 10.87 0.68
N PRO A 57 3.49 11.72 1.13
CA PRO A 57 2.48 11.28 2.10
C PRO A 57 1.57 10.18 1.55
N GLN A 58 1.17 10.28 0.27
CA GLN A 58 0.32 9.28 -0.38
C GLN A 58 1.08 7.98 -0.63
N ALA A 59 2.38 8.06 -0.94
CA ALA A 59 3.25 6.88 -1.02
C ALA A 59 3.38 6.17 0.32
N GLY A 60 3.57 6.91 1.41
CA GLY A 60 3.64 6.36 2.77
C GLY A 60 2.37 5.58 3.12
N LYS A 61 1.20 6.17 2.86
CA LYS A 61 -0.09 5.53 3.11
C LYS A 61 -0.25 4.23 2.31
N ALA A 62 0.14 4.23 1.03
CA ALA A 62 0.06 3.03 0.21
C ALA A 62 1.00 1.91 0.72
N PHE A 63 2.19 2.24 1.24
CA PHE A 63 3.07 1.27 1.88
C PHE A 63 2.50 0.72 3.21
N GLU A 64 1.81 1.54 3.99
CA GLU A 64 1.14 1.06 5.22
C GLU A 64 0.05 0.05 4.90
N GLU A 65 -0.79 0.32 3.89
CA GLU A 65 -1.82 -0.62 3.44
C GLU A 65 -1.18 -1.95 2.97
N ALA A 66 -0.11 -1.89 2.18
CA ALA A 66 0.65 -3.08 1.77
C ALA A 66 1.21 -3.86 2.97
N ALA A 67 1.82 -3.16 3.93
CA ALA A 67 2.40 -3.77 5.13
C ALA A 67 1.34 -4.44 6.01
N GLN A 68 0.18 -3.82 6.16
CA GLN A 68 -0.95 -4.40 6.91
C GLN A 68 -1.45 -5.69 6.26
N LEU A 69 -1.56 -5.72 4.93
CA LEU A 69 -1.93 -6.94 4.21
C LEU A 69 -0.91 -8.05 4.43
N GLN A 70 0.38 -7.74 4.33
CA GLN A 70 1.44 -8.73 4.60
C GLN A 70 1.46 -9.21 6.04
N MET A 71 1.18 -8.35 7.02
CA MET A 71 1.00 -8.80 8.41
C MET A 71 -0.16 -9.79 8.54
N MET A 72 -1.28 -9.56 7.84
CA MET A 72 -2.42 -10.49 7.84
C MET A 72 -2.10 -11.81 7.13
N MET A 73 -1.22 -11.81 6.13
CA MET A 73 -0.74 -13.02 5.44
C MET A 73 0.33 -13.79 6.21
N GLY A 74 0.91 -13.21 7.27
CA GLY A 74 1.99 -13.81 8.07
C GLY A 74 3.42 -13.40 7.64
N SER A 75 3.55 -12.58 6.61
CA SER A 75 4.80 -12.04 6.06
C SER A 75 5.33 -10.86 6.89
N LYS A 76 5.75 -11.14 8.13
CA LYS A 76 6.19 -10.10 9.08
C LYS A 76 7.47 -9.37 8.65
N HIS A 77 8.38 -10.06 7.96
CA HIS A 77 9.66 -9.48 7.52
C HIS A 77 9.44 -8.46 6.41
N GLU A 78 8.64 -8.81 5.39
CA GLU A 78 8.31 -7.89 4.32
C GLU A 78 7.46 -6.71 4.84
N ALA A 79 6.51 -6.98 5.75
CA ALA A 79 5.70 -5.92 6.36
C ALA A 79 6.57 -4.89 7.12
N ALA A 80 7.56 -5.33 7.90
CA ALA A 80 8.46 -4.43 8.60
C ALA A 80 9.25 -3.53 7.63
N THR A 81 9.71 -4.10 6.51
CA THR A 81 10.41 -3.35 5.46
C THR A 81 9.51 -2.25 4.88
N HIS A 82 8.26 -2.59 4.55
CA HIS A 82 7.29 -1.63 4.02
C HIS A 82 6.92 -0.53 5.03
N TYR A 83 6.82 -0.84 6.33
CA TYR A 83 6.62 0.19 7.36
C TYR A 83 7.80 1.16 7.48
N VAL A 84 9.03 0.67 7.34
CA VAL A 84 10.24 1.53 7.33
C VAL A 84 10.24 2.45 6.11
N ASP A 85 9.87 1.92 4.94
CA ASP A 85 9.71 2.71 3.72
C ASP A 85 8.59 3.75 3.85
N ALA A 86 7.47 3.40 4.48
CA ALA A 86 6.36 4.31 4.75
C ALA A 86 6.80 5.48 5.64
N GLY A 87 7.47 5.19 6.76
CA GLY A 87 8.02 6.20 7.67
C GLY A 87 9.02 7.12 6.99
N SER A 88 9.88 6.55 6.13
CA SER A 88 10.83 7.32 5.31
C SER A 88 10.12 8.24 4.31
N CYS A 89 9.01 7.79 3.72
CA CYS A 89 8.18 8.60 2.84
C CYS A 89 7.50 9.75 3.60
N TYR A 90 6.88 9.49 4.75
CA TYR A 90 6.26 10.54 5.55
C TYR A 90 7.25 11.61 5.99
N ARG A 91 8.43 11.21 6.47
CA ARG A 91 9.51 12.13 6.84
C ARG A 91 9.98 13.00 5.67
N LYS A 92 9.91 12.47 4.45
CA LYS A 92 10.28 13.20 3.23
C LYS A 92 9.15 14.08 2.68
N GLY A 93 7.90 13.70 2.96
CA GLY A 93 6.69 14.42 2.56
C GLY A 93 6.30 15.57 3.45
N ASP A 94 6.84 15.59 4.66
CA ASP A 94 6.63 16.65 5.62
C ASP A 94 7.87 17.56 5.71
N PRO A 95 7.96 18.64 4.89
CA PRO A 95 8.99 19.66 5.04
C PRO A 95 8.75 20.59 6.25
N HIS A 96 7.67 20.39 7.01
CA HIS A 96 7.22 21.25 8.11
C HIS A 96 7.05 20.52 9.46
N GLY A 97 7.76 19.41 9.65
CA GLY A 97 8.04 18.81 10.96
C GLY A 97 8.94 19.71 11.81
N LYS A 98 8.61 21.00 11.90
CA LYS A 98 9.03 21.89 12.97
C LYS A 98 8.12 21.57 14.13
N SER A 99 8.66 20.84 15.09
CA SER A 99 8.28 21.01 16.49
C SER A 99 8.21 22.53 16.79
N PRO A 100 7.18 23.00 17.50
CA PRO A 100 7.11 24.39 17.97
C PRO A 100 8.31 24.75 18.87
#